data_AF-A0A7C4N100-F1
#
_entry.id   AF-A0A7C4N100-F1
#
_cell.length_a   1.000
_cell.length_b   1.000
_cell.length_c   1.000
_cell.angle_alpha   90.00
_cell.angle_beta   90.00
_cell.angle_gamma   90.00
#
_symmetry.space_group_name_H-M   'P 1'
#
loop_
_entity.id
_entity.type
_entity.pdbx_description
1 polymer ?
#
loop_
_entity_poly.entity_id
_entity_poly.type
_entity_poly.pdbx_seq_one_letter_code
_entity_poly.pdbx_strand_id
1 'polypeptide(L)'
;MEKAGFSDRPVIFPTNEDAGRTLKEVLCLTSGSGMGEAAEFPRAVIMSGFTQSEVHRIMSAYRRAGLPAQMWATLTPVSENWLLRDLLEELVKENESLKRK
;
A
#
# COMPACT_ATOMS: atom_id res chain seq x y z
N MET A 1 1.15 -2.83 -12.69
CA MET A 1 -0.30 -3.09 -12.61
C MET A 1 -0.85 -3.65 -13.91
N GLU A 2 -0.53 -3.07 -15.07
CA GLU A 2 -1.06 -3.54 -16.37
C GLU A 2 -0.73 -5.00 -16.69
N LYS A 3 0.53 -5.41 -16.56
CA LYS A 3 0.95 -6.82 -16.81
C LYS A 3 0.33 -7.84 -15.85
N ALA A 4 -0.27 -7.38 -14.74
CA ALA A 4 -0.96 -8.22 -13.77
C ALA A 4 -2.49 -8.28 -13.99
N GLY A 5 -3.02 -7.50 -14.94
CA GLY A 5 -4.45 -7.43 -15.24
C GLY A 5 -5.26 -6.49 -14.34
N PHE A 6 -4.60 -5.49 -13.73
CA PHE A 6 -5.23 -4.54 -12.80
C PHE A 6 -5.12 -3.09 -13.28
N SER A 7 -5.16 -2.88 -14.60
CA SER A 7 -4.98 -1.56 -15.23
C SER A 7 -6.04 -0.54 -14.83
N ASP A 8 -7.23 -1.01 -14.47
CA ASP A 8 -8.40 -0.15 -14.21
C ASP A 8 -8.46 0.34 -12.76
N ARG A 9 -7.50 -0.06 -11.93
CA ARG A 9 -7.47 0.27 -10.50
C ARG A 9 -6.57 1.49 -10.27
N PRO A 10 -7.01 2.50 -9.50
CA PRO A 10 -6.21 3.67 -9.23
C PRO A 10 -4.95 3.29 -8.44
N VAL A 11 -3.83 3.91 -8.80
CA VAL A 11 -2.57 3.78 -8.07
C VAL A 11 -2.20 5.15 -7.54
N ILE A 12 -2.11 5.27 -6.22
CA ILE A 12 -1.80 6.53 -5.54
C ILE A 12 -0.40 6.42 -4.93
N PHE A 13 0.39 7.49 -5.00
CA PHE A 13 1.69 7.63 -4.33
C PHE A 13 1.55 8.71 -3.24
N PRO A 14 1.27 8.34 -1.98
CA PRO A 14 1.04 9.33 -0.94
C PRO A 14 2.27 10.20 -0.68
N THR A 15 2.05 11.50 -0.46
CA THR A 15 3.11 12.46 -0.10
C THR A 15 3.12 12.70 1.41
N ASN A 16 4.13 13.42 1.91
CA ASN A 16 4.22 13.75 3.34
C ASN A 16 2.97 14.50 3.85
N GLU A 17 2.27 15.24 2.99
CA GLU A 17 1.03 15.96 3.34
C GLU A 17 -0.15 15.01 3.59
N ASP A 18 -0.12 13.80 3.01
CA ASP A 18 -1.16 12.80 3.17
C ASP A 18 -1.05 12.02 4.50
N ALA A 19 0.04 12.19 5.26
CA ALA A 19 0.28 11.45 6.50
C ALA A 19 -0.87 11.58 7.52
N GLY A 20 -1.49 12.76 7.58
CA GLY A 20 -2.61 13.08 8.46
C GLY A 20 -4.00 12.82 7.86
N ARG A 21 -4.07 12.27 6.63
CA ARG A 21 -5.33 11.90 5.99
C ARG A 21 -5.69 10.46 6.31
N THR A 22 -6.98 10.16 6.28
CA THR A 22 -7.46 8.79 6.37
C THR A 22 -7.14 8.01 5.10
N LEU A 23 -7.01 6.69 5.20
CA LEU A 23 -6.77 5.84 4.02
C LEU A 23 -7.89 5.99 2.99
N LYS A 24 -9.13 6.19 3.44
CA LYS A 24 -10.27 6.45 2.56
C LYS A 24 -10.08 7.71 1.72
N GLU A 25 -9.63 8.81 2.33
CA GLU A 25 -9.36 10.07 1.62
C GLU A 25 -8.22 9.90 0.62
N VAL A 26 -7.14 9.21 1.01
CA VAL A 26 -6.00 8.94 0.13
C VAL A 26 -6.40 8.09 -1.07
N LEU A 27 -7.27 7.09 -0.88
CA LEU A 27 -7.77 6.23 -1.97
C LEU A 27 -8.70 6.97 -2.95
N CYS A 28 -9.27 8.11 -2.54
CA CYS A 28 -10.08 8.96 -3.42
C CYS A 28 -9.25 9.95 -4.25
N LEU A 29 -7.92 10.00 -4.07
CA LEU A 29 -7.05 10.83 -4.89
C LEU A 29 -6.98 10.30 -6.33
N THR A 30 -6.66 11.21 -7.25
CA THR A 30 -6.47 10.86 -8.66
C THR A 30 -5.32 9.86 -8.80
N SER A 31 -5.51 8.85 -9.66
CA SER A 31 -4.45 7.90 -9.98
C SER A 31 -3.21 8.63 -10.49
N GLY A 32 -2.04 8.28 -9.96
CA GLY A 32 -0.76 8.93 -10.21
C GLY A 32 -0.46 10.14 -9.31
N SER A 33 -1.38 10.53 -8.41
CA SER A 33 -1.12 11.60 -7.45
C SER A 33 0.14 11.31 -6.62
N GLY A 34 0.98 12.34 -6.43
CA GLY A 34 2.27 12.30 -5.72
C GLY A 34 3.37 11.48 -6.41
N MET A 35 3.14 11.01 -7.64
CA MET A 35 4.15 10.25 -8.38
C MET A 35 5.38 11.11 -8.67
N GLY A 36 6.55 10.64 -8.24
CA GLY A 36 7.83 11.34 -8.41
C GLY A 36 8.18 12.28 -7.26
N GLU A 37 7.27 12.45 -6.28
CA GLU A 37 7.55 13.20 -5.07
C GLU A 37 8.16 12.29 -4.00
N ALA A 38 9.17 12.79 -3.30
CA ALA A 38 9.77 12.06 -2.20
C ALA A 38 8.87 12.15 -0.97
N ALA A 39 8.59 11.00 -0.36
CA ALA A 39 7.88 10.90 0.91
C ALA A 39 8.72 10.11 1.91
N GLU A 40 8.72 10.53 3.16
CA GLU A 40 9.46 9.91 4.27
C GLU A 40 8.65 8.77 4.89
N PHE A 41 8.13 7.88 4.05
CA PHE A 41 7.33 6.73 4.47
C PHE A 41 8.11 5.42 4.34
N PRO A 42 7.85 4.45 5.23
CA PRO A 42 8.38 3.10 5.03
C PRO A 42 7.77 2.48 3.77
N ARG A 43 8.56 1.64 3.08
CA ARG A 43 8.10 0.98 1.84
C ARG A 43 6.97 -0.02 2.14
N ALA A 44 5.77 0.33 1.71
CA ALA A 44 4.58 -0.50 1.84
C ALA A 44 3.75 -0.49 0.55
N VAL A 45 3.04 -1.58 0.29
CA VAL A 45 1.98 -1.66 -0.70
C VAL A 45 0.67 -1.91 0.03
N ILE A 46 -0.22 -0.91 -0.03
CA ILE A 46 -1.54 -0.94 0.59
C ILE A 46 -2.57 -1.16 -0.52
N MET A 47 -3.46 -2.12 -0.33
CA MET A 47 -4.43 -2.56 -1.33
C MET A 47 -5.84 -2.54 -0.74
N SER A 48 -6.84 -2.08 -1.50
CA SER A 48 -8.25 -2.17 -1.12
C SER A 48 -9.09 -2.78 -2.24
N GLY A 49 -10.16 -3.50 -1.87
CA GLY A 49 -11.09 -4.12 -2.81
C GLY A 49 -10.51 -5.28 -3.62
N PHE A 50 -9.51 -5.99 -3.10
CA PHE A 50 -8.95 -7.19 -3.74
C PHE A 50 -9.42 -8.46 -3.04
N THR A 51 -9.73 -9.48 -3.84
CA THR A 51 -9.90 -10.84 -3.33
C THR A 51 -8.55 -11.42 -2.90
N GLN A 52 -8.57 -12.43 -2.03
CA GLN A 52 -7.36 -13.14 -1.61
C GLN A 52 -6.54 -13.65 -2.80
N SER A 53 -7.21 -14.21 -3.82
CA SER A 53 -6.54 -14.74 -5.02
C SER A 53 -5.81 -13.65 -5.82
N GLU A 54 -6.39 -12.45 -5.92
CA GLU A 54 -5.79 -11.31 -6.62
C GLU A 54 -4.59 -10.76 -5.85
N VAL A 55 -4.70 -10.64 -4.52
CA VAL A 55 -3.59 -10.24 -3.64
C VAL A 55 -2.40 -11.17 -3.84
N HIS A 56 -2.61 -12.49 -3.75
CA HIS A 56 -1.53 -13.46 -3.96
C HIS A 56 -0.92 -13.37 -5.36
N ARG A 57 -1.74 -13.12 -6.40
CA ARG A 57 -1.27 -12.93 -7.77
C ARG A 57 -0.35 -11.71 -7.89
N ILE A 58 -0.75 -10.57 -7.31
CA ILE A 58 0.04 -9.33 -7.31
C ILE A 58 1.36 -9.53 -6.58
N MET A 59 1.31 -10.08 -5.36
CA MET A 59 2.53 -10.35 -4.58
C MET A 59 3.48 -11.29 -5.31
N SER A 60 2.95 -12.32 -5.98
CA SER A 60 3.76 -13.25 -6.74
C SER A 60 4.37 -12.61 -8.00
N ALA A 61 3.62 -11.74 -8.69
CA ALA A 61 4.14 -10.98 -9.82
C ALA A 61 5.24 -10.00 -9.38
N TYR A 62 5.05 -9.31 -8.26
CA TYR A 62 6.04 -8.42 -7.66
C TYR A 62 7.34 -9.15 -7.32
N ARG A 63 7.25 -10.31 -6.67
CA ARG A 63 8.43 -11.15 -6.35
C ARG A 63 9.16 -11.64 -7.60
N ARG A 64 8.41 -12.12 -8.62
CA ARG A 64 9.01 -12.57 -9.89
C ARG A 64 9.72 -11.46 -10.65
N ALA A 65 9.32 -10.21 -10.46
CA ALA A 65 9.98 -9.06 -11.06
C ALA A 65 11.31 -8.70 -10.36
N GLY A 66 11.72 -9.41 -9.31
CA GLY A 66 12.98 -9.15 -8.60
C GLY A 66 12.98 -7.85 -7.80
N LEU A 67 11.81 -7.31 -7.48
CA LEU A 67 11.67 -6.04 -6.80
C LEU A 67 11.98 -6.15 -5.29
N PRO A 68 12.45 -5.06 -4.64
CA PRO A 68 12.83 -5.08 -3.23
C PRO A 68 11.67 -5.49 -2.32
N ALA A 69 11.97 -6.22 -1.25
CA ALA A 69 10.98 -6.56 -0.25
C ALA A 69 10.32 -5.32 0.36
N GLN A 70 9.01 -5.41 0.55
CA GLN A 70 8.16 -4.37 1.13
C GLN A 70 7.13 -4.97 2.08
N MET A 71 6.53 -4.12 2.91
CA MET A 71 5.38 -4.47 3.73
C MET A 71 4.12 -4.47 2.86
N TRP A 72 3.16 -5.32 3.21
CA TRP A 72 1.91 -5.47 2.47
C TRP A 72 0.73 -5.31 3.42
N ALA A 73 -0.31 -4.59 2.99
CA ALA A 73 -1.55 -4.46 3.73
C ALA A 73 -2.75 -4.56 2.80
N THR A 74 -3.81 -5.20 3.29
CA THR A 74 -5.15 -5.16 2.67
C THR A 74 -6.09 -4.41 3.59
N LEU A 75 -6.76 -3.39 3.07
CA LEU A 75 -7.69 -2.60 3.88
C LEU A 75 -8.96 -3.39 4.21
N THR A 76 -9.50 -3.07 5.37
CA THR A 76 -10.80 -3.50 5.85
C THR A 76 -11.66 -2.26 6.06
N PRO A 77 -12.99 -2.38 6.16
CA PRO A 77 -13.86 -1.23 6.47
C PRO A 77 -13.44 -0.48 7.74
N VAL A 78 -12.76 -1.16 8.67
CA VAL A 78 -12.22 -0.54 9.89
C VAL A 78 -10.96 0.29 9.57
N SER A 79 -9.97 -0.31 8.90
CA SER A 79 -8.69 0.35 8.64
C SER A 79 -8.74 1.45 7.58
N GLU A 80 -9.83 1.54 6.79
CA GLU A 80 -10.07 2.68 5.89
C GLU A 80 -10.20 4.02 6.62
N ASN A 81 -10.67 4.01 7.87
CA ASN A 81 -10.84 5.21 8.68
C ASN A 81 -9.59 5.58 9.49
N TRP A 82 -8.53 4.77 9.41
CA TRP A 82 -7.28 5.06 10.10
C TRP A 82 -6.49 6.11 9.33
N LEU A 83 -5.62 6.84 10.01
CA LEU A 83 -4.68 7.72 9.34
C LEU A 83 -3.62 6.90 8.60
N LEU A 84 -3.13 7.43 7.48
CA LEU A 84 -2.06 6.79 6.72
C LEU A 84 -0.85 6.51 7.60
N ARG A 85 -0.42 7.50 8.40
CA ARG A 85 0.71 7.35 9.33
C ARG A 85 0.49 6.21 10.33
N ASP A 86 -0.72 6.07 10.88
CA ASP A 86 -1.01 5.12 11.95
C ASP A 86 -0.96 3.69 11.40
N LEU A 87 -1.50 3.48 10.18
CA LEU A 87 -1.38 2.20 9.48
C LEU A 87 0.09 1.84 9.20
N LEU A 88 0.87 2.80 8.71
CA LEU A 88 2.29 2.56 8.39
C LEU A 88 3.11 2.22 9.64
N GLU A 89 2.86 2.89 10.77
CA GLU A 89 3.48 2.60 12.05
C GLU A 89 3.18 1.17 12.52
N GLU A 90 1.93 0.72 12.44
CA GLU A 90 1.56 -0.66 12.79
C GLU A 90 2.22 -1.68 11.86
N LEU A 91 2.28 -1.43 10.55
CA LEU A 91 2.97 -2.31 9.61
C LEU A 91 4.47 -2.44 9.91
N VAL A 92 5.12 -1.34 10.31
CA VAL A 92 6.52 -1.38 10.73
C VAL A 92 6.69 -2.26 11.96
N LYS A 93 5.86 -2.07 12.99
CA LYS A 93 5.90 -2.87 14.23
C LYS A 93 5.71 -4.37 13.94
N GLU A 94 4.72 -4.72 13.11
CA GLU A 94 4.47 -6.11 12.71
C GLU A 94 5.65 -6.71 11.95
N ASN A 95 6.17 -5.99 10.95
CA ASN A 95 7.29 -6.46 10.14
C ASN A 95 8.56 -6.64 10.96
N GLU A 96 8.84 -5.76 11.93
CA GLU A 96 9.94 -5.94 12.86
C GLU A 96 9.76 -7.18 13.74
N SER A 97 8.54 -7.44 14.23
CA SER A 97 8.23 -8.62 15.02
C SER A 97 8.47 -9.92 14.22
N LEU A 98 8.08 -9.92 12.94
CA LEU A 98 8.29 -11.06 12.05
C LEU A 98 9.76 -11.31 11.72
N LYS A 99 10.57 -10.25 11.60
CA LYS A 99 12.03 -10.37 11.35
C LYS A 99 12.83 -10.83 12.56
N ARG A 100 12.31 -10.64 13.78
CA ARG A 100 12.95 -11.07 15.03
C ARG A 100 12.66 -12.55 15.37
N LYS A 101 11.86 -13.23 14.54
CA LYS A 101 11.58 -14.67 14.62
C LYS A 101 12.36 -15.43 13.56
#